data_AF-M7SW75-F1
#
_entry.id   AF-M7SW75-F1
#
_cell.length_a   1.000
_cell.length_b   1.000
_cell.length_c   1.000
_cell.angle_alpha   90.00
_cell.angle_beta   90.00
_cell.angle_gamma   90.00
#
_symmetry.space_group_name_H-M   'P 1'
#
loop_
_entity.id
_entity.type
_entity.pdbx_description
1 polymer ?
#
loop_
_entity_poly.entity_id
_entity_poly.type
_entity_poly.pdbx_seq_one_letter_code
_entity_poly.pdbx_strand_id
1 'polypeptide(L)'
;MLDWSWYEDKDMCLFTVTGAQTLVPHFEHLEEVKVDPGIVVLIGLLQYFGPPPEGLLKHVGNKSADVLTNLWQAIQEDDKNEGLGPFDQWDESTLPEFTPETKRFLSRMLNLDPAQRATIADILEDPWWK
;
A
#
# COMPACT_ATOMS: atom_id res chain seq x y z
N MET A 1 -23.26 -9.30 8.42
CA MET A 1 -22.35 -10.30 9.04
C MET A 1 -21.71 -11.01 7.86
N LEU A 2 -20.51 -10.60 7.46
CA LEU A 2 -19.87 -11.07 6.22
C LEU A 2 -18.68 -11.97 6.55
N ASP A 3 -18.60 -13.07 5.82
CA ASP A 3 -17.70 -14.22 5.92
C ASP A 3 -16.55 -14.08 4.91
N TRP A 4 -15.35 -14.50 5.31
CA TRP A 4 -14.05 -14.15 4.72
C TRP A 4 -13.33 -15.33 4.03
N SER A 5 -14.08 -16.27 3.44
CA SER A 5 -13.57 -17.59 3.05
C SER A 5 -12.93 -17.73 1.65
N TRP A 6 -12.51 -16.67 0.93
CA TRP A 6 -12.27 -16.76 -0.53
C TRP A 6 -11.01 -16.04 -1.08
N TYR A 7 -9.82 -16.40 -0.62
CA TYR A 7 -8.54 -15.81 -1.09
C TYR A 7 -7.83 -16.69 -2.15
N GLU A 8 -7.48 -16.13 -3.33
CA GLU A 8 -6.57 -16.74 -4.32
C GLU A 8 -5.58 -15.72 -4.94
N ASP A 9 -4.38 -16.21 -5.26
CA ASP A 9 -3.10 -15.50 -5.39
C ASP A 9 -2.92 -14.52 -6.57
N LYS A 10 -2.39 -13.31 -6.27
CA LYS A 10 -1.15 -12.71 -6.85
C LYS A 10 -0.95 -11.23 -6.45
N ASP A 11 -0.06 -10.96 -5.48
CA ASP A 11 0.56 -9.63 -5.21
C ASP A 11 1.96 -9.75 -4.53
N MET A 12 2.97 -10.08 -5.33
CA MET A 12 4.26 -10.71 -4.96
C MET A 12 5.25 -9.94 -4.03
N CYS A 13 4.97 -8.75 -3.48
CA CYS A 13 5.94 -8.08 -2.59
C CYS A 13 5.43 -7.95 -1.15
N LEU A 14 4.22 -7.41 -0.96
CA LEU A 14 3.61 -7.37 0.36
C LEU A 14 3.19 -8.79 0.76
N PHE A 15 2.50 -9.53 -0.12
CA PHE A 15 2.16 -10.94 0.11
C PHE A 15 3.39 -11.81 0.40
N THR A 16 4.48 -11.60 -0.33
CA THR A 16 5.70 -12.42 -0.15
C THR A 16 6.40 -12.16 1.17
N VAL A 17 6.26 -10.97 1.75
CA VAL A 17 6.91 -10.61 3.02
C VAL A 17 5.97 -10.77 4.23
N THR A 18 4.68 -10.47 4.07
CA THR A 18 3.70 -10.50 5.18
C THR A 18 2.81 -11.74 5.15
N GLY A 19 2.83 -12.53 4.07
CA GLY A 19 1.84 -13.59 3.83
C GLY A 19 0.41 -13.06 3.66
N ALA A 20 0.20 -11.74 3.65
CA ALA A 20 -1.11 -11.11 3.67
C ALA A 20 -1.42 -10.44 2.32
N GLN A 21 -2.60 -10.72 1.79
CA GLN A 21 -3.11 -10.09 0.58
C GLN A 21 -3.91 -8.84 0.96
N THR A 22 -3.21 -7.71 1.07
CA THR A 22 -3.79 -6.48 1.63
C THR A 22 -4.32 -5.49 0.57
N LEU A 23 -4.10 -5.72 -0.73
CA LEU A 23 -4.41 -4.74 -1.81
C LEU A 23 -5.17 -5.29 -3.02
N VAL A 24 -5.73 -6.50 -2.95
CA VAL A 24 -6.43 -7.12 -4.10
C VAL A 24 -7.89 -6.65 -4.15
N PRO A 25 -8.33 -5.92 -5.19
CA PRO A 25 -9.72 -5.50 -5.34
C PRO A 25 -10.59 -6.66 -5.88
N HIS A 26 -11.86 -6.72 -5.46
CA HIS A 26 -12.84 -7.67 -6.01
C HIS A 26 -13.33 -7.21 -7.40
N PHE A 27 -12.59 -7.57 -8.45
CA PHE A 27 -12.87 -7.10 -9.82
C PHE A 27 -14.31 -7.35 -10.28
N GLU A 28 -14.87 -8.54 -10.01
CA GLU A 28 -16.25 -8.88 -10.39
C GLU A 28 -17.27 -7.91 -9.74
N HIS A 29 -17.11 -7.61 -8.46
CA HIS A 29 -17.98 -6.67 -7.77
C HIS A 29 -17.77 -5.22 -8.25
N LEU A 30 -16.53 -4.82 -8.48
CA LEU A 30 -16.21 -3.49 -8.99
C LEU A 30 -16.77 -3.24 -10.39
N GLU A 31 -16.81 -4.28 -11.23
CA GLU A 31 -17.51 -4.26 -12.51
C GLU A 31 -19.01 -4.04 -12.33
N GLU A 32 -19.66 -4.74 -11.38
CA GLU A 32 -21.08 -4.58 -11.07
C GLU A 32 -21.42 -3.15 -10.60
N VAL A 33 -20.60 -2.58 -9.71
CA VAL A 33 -20.80 -1.22 -9.18
C VAL A 33 -20.18 -0.13 -10.06
N LYS A 34 -19.56 -0.50 -11.19
CA LYS A 34 -18.90 0.39 -12.16
C LYS A 34 -17.83 1.29 -11.55
N VAL A 35 -17.07 0.76 -10.60
CA VAL A 35 -15.94 1.44 -9.97
C VAL A 35 -14.65 0.98 -10.63
N ASP A 36 -13.77 1.92 -10.93
CA ASP A 36 -12.45 1.61 -11.48
C ASP A 36 -11.57 0.90 -10.41
N PRO A 37 -11.12 -0.34 -10.66
CA PRO A 37 -10.24 -1.05 -9.73
C PRO A 37 -8.94 -0.31 -9.43
N GLY A 38 -8.40 0.42 -10.40
CA GLY A 38 -7.19 1.23 -10.21
C GLY A 38 -7.38 2.30 -9.14
N ILE A 39 -8.56 2.92 -9.05
CA ILE A 39 -8.87 3.91 -8.02
C ILE A 39 -8.95 3.25 -6.63
N VAL A 40 -9.53 2.05 -6.54
CA VAL A 40 -9.59 1.30 -5.27
C VAL A 40 -8.20 0.93 -4.76
N VAL A 41 -7.31 0.47 -5.66
CA VAL A 41 -5.91 0.20 -5.31
C VAL A 41 -5.20 1.46 -4.83
N LEU A 42 -5.38 2.59 -5.53
CA LEU A 42 -4.77 3.86 -5.14
C LEU A 42 -5.26 4.34 -3.76
N ILE A 43 -6.55 4.17 -3.47
CA ILE A 43 -7.11 4.49 -2.15
C ILE A 43 -6.44 3.63 -1.06
N GLY A 44 -6.36 2.31 -1.26
CA GLY A 44 -5.71 1.41 -0.30
C GLY A 44 -4.23 1.75 -0.08
N LEU A 45 -3.50 2.06 -1.15
CA LEU A 45 -2.10 2.51 -1.06
C LEU A 45 -1.96 3.79 -0.24
N LEU A 46 -2.84 4.77 -0.46
CA LEU A 46 -2.82 6.03 0.29
C LEU A 46 -3.22 5.83 1.76
N GLN A 47 -4.16 4.93 2.05
CA GLN A 47 -4.53 4.59 3.43
C GLN A 47 -3.37 3.93 4.21
N TYR A 48 -2.55 3.11 3.54
CA TYR A 48 -1.39 2.47 4.18
C TYR A 48 -0.17 3.37 4.24
N PHE A 49 0.19 4.04 3.15
CA PHE A 49 1.44 4.80 3.08
C PHE A 49 1.28 6.29 3.40
N GLY A 50 0.05 6.75 3.60
CA GLY A 50 -0.27 8.12 3.94
C GLY A 50 -0.34 9.07 2.74
N PRO A 51 -0.26 10.39 2.97
CA PRO A 51 -0.44 11.39 1.93
C PRO A 51 0.60 11.24 0.82
N PRO A 52 0.24 11.57 -0.44
CA PRO A 52 1.20 11.55 -1.54
C PRO A 52 2.29 12.61 -1.30
N PRO A 53 3.59 12.25 -1.26
CA PRO A 53 4.66 13.21 -1.03
C PRO A 53 4.89 14.11 -2.26
N GLU A 54 5.46 15.30 -2.05
CA GLU A 54 5.71 16.27 -3.12
C GLU A 54 6.56 15.68 -4.27
N GLY A 55 7.55 14.84 -3.95
CA GLY A 55 8.36 14.14 -4.95
C GLY A 55 7.54 13.24 -5.86
N LEU A 56 6.55 12.52 -5.32
CA LEU A 56 5.63 11.69 -6.09
C LEU A 56 4.73 12.55 -6.99
N LEU A 57 4.14 13.62 -6.45
CA LEU A 57 3.26 14.52 -7.20
C LEU A 57 3.99 15.15 -8.41
N LYS A 58 5.24 15.58 -8.21
CA LYS A 58 6.10 16.08 -9.30
C LYS A 58 6.42 15.01 -10.34
N HIS A 59 6.61 13.77 -9.92
CA HIS A 59 6.96 12.65 -10.79
C HIS A 59 5.81 12.24 -11.73
N VAL A 60 4.57 12.18 -11.23
CA VAL A 60 3.42 11.69 -11.99
C VAL A 60 2.79 12.74 -12.92
N GLY A 61 3.15 14.02 -12.74
CA GLY A 61 2.64 15.14 -13.52
C GLY A 61 1.24 15.62 -13.08
N ASN A 62 0.84 16.80 -13.57
CA ASN A 62 -0.28 17.57 -13.01
C ASN A 62 -1.61 16.79 -12.90
N LYS A 63 -2.06 16.13 -13.98
CA LYS A 63 -3.35 15.42 -13.96
C LYS A 63 -3.40 14.31 -12.91
N SER A 64 -2.34 13.51 -12.82
CA SER A 64 -2.26 12.42 -11.86
C SER A 64 -2.03 12.94 -10.44
N ALA A 65 -1.29 14.04 -10.29
CA ALA A 65 -1.10 14.71 -9.00
C ALA A 65 -2.42 15.23 -8.42
N ASP A 66 -3.27 15.81 -9.27
CA ASP A 66 -4.61 16.27 -8.89
C ASP A 66 -5.48 15.09 -8.42
N VAL A 67 -5.45 13.96 -9.15
CA VAL A 67 -6.17 12.74 -8.75
C VAL A 67 -5.71 12.24 -7.38
N LEU A 68 -4.41 12.08 -7.16
CA LEU A 68 -3.87 11.61 -5.88
C LEU A 68 -4.22 12.55 -4.72
N THR A 69 -4.18 13.86 -4.96
CA THR A 69 -4.52 14.87 -3.93
C THR A 69 -6.01 14.82 -3.58
N ASN A 70 -6.87 14.73 -4.59
CA ASN A 70 -8.32 14.63 -4.40
C ASN A 70 -8.72 13.32 -3.70
N LEU A 71 -8.08 12.20 -4.06
CA LEU A 71 -8.30 10.92 -3.38
C LEU A 71 -7.88 11.00 -1.91
N TRP A 72 -6.73 11.60 -1.62
CA TRP A 72 -6.29 11.77 -0.23
C TRP A 72 -7.24 12.66 0.58
N GLN A 73 -7.80 13.72 -0.02
CA GLN A 73 -8.83 14.52 0.63
C GLN A 73 -10.09 13.70 0.94
N ALA A 74 -10.58 12.93 -0.04
CA ALA A 74 -11.74 12.07 0.15
C ALA A 74 -11.53 11.00 1.24
N ILE A 75 -10.32 10.43 1.33
CA ILE A 75 -9.95 9.47 2.40
C ILE A 75 -10.01 10.15 3.77
N GLN A 76 -9.55 11.40 3.89
CA GLN A 76 -9.59 12.13 5.17
C GLN A 76 -11.01 12.54 5.58
N GLU A 77 -11.92 12.71 4.62
CA GLU A 77 -13.33 13.00 4.87
C GLU A 77 -14.14 11.75 5.24
N ASP A 78 -13.62 10.56 4.94
CA ASP A 78 -14.22 9.28 5.34
C ASP A 78 -13.73 8.88 6.74
N ASP A 79 -14.63 8.93 7.72
CA ASP A 79 -14.34 8.49 9.10
C ASP A 79 -14.11 6.97 9.22
N LYS A 80 -14.33 6.21 8.14
CA LYS A 80 -14.14 4.76 8.12
C LYS A 80 -12.73 4.39 7.67
N ASN A 81 -11.83 4.30 8.64
CA ASN A 81 -10.58 3.57 8.43
C ASN A 81 -10.84 2.06 8.51
N GLU A 82 -11.19 1.46 7.37
CA GLU A 82 -11.27 0.01 7.23
C GLU A 82 -9.91 -0.54 6.76
N GLY A 83 -9.28 -1.41 7.57
CA GLY A 83 -8.00 -2.05 7.24
C GLY A 83 -7.02 -2.13 8.41
N LEU A 84 -5.76 -2.47 8.13
CA LEU A 84 -4.68 -2.57 9.13
C LEU A 84 -4.18 -1.20 9.65
N GLY A 85 -4.74 -0.10 9.14
CA GLY A 85 -4.27 1.25 9.42
C GLY A 85 -2.94 1.59 8.73
N PRO A 86 -2.34 2.75 9.05
CA PRO A 86 -1.07 3.19 8.47
C PRO A 86 0.07 2.19 8.66
N PHE A 87 0.89 2.02 7.63
CA PHE A 87 2.03 1.10 7.58
C PHE A 87 3.04 1.32 8.72
N ASP A 88 3.21 2.57 9.16
CA ASP A 88 4.10 2.94 10.26
C ASP A 88 3.56 2.49 11.63
N GLN A 89 2.31 2.05 11.72
CA GLN A 89 1.71 1.47 12.93
C GLN A 89 1.74 -0.05 12.93
N TRP A 90 2.05 -0.69 11.79
CA TRP A 90 2.15 -2.15 11.72
C TRP A 90 3.35 -2.64 12.53
N ASP A 91 3.14 -3.71 13.28
CA ASP A 91 4.11 -4.35 14.16
C ASP A 91 3.84 -5.85 14.28
N GLU A 92 4.65 -6.55 15.07
CA GLU A 92 4.52 -7.99 15.35
C GLU A 92 3.16 -8.38 15.95
N SER A 93 2.45 -7.46 16.60
CA SER A 93 1.10 -7.70 17.12
C SER A 93 0.04 -7.68 16.01
N THR A 94 0.32 -6.95 14.94
CA THR A 94 -0.51 -6.86 13.74
C THR A 94 -0.22 -8.01 12.78
N LEU A 95 1.06 -8.29 12.55
CA LEU A 95 1.58 -9.31 11.66
C LEU A 95 2.89 -9.84 12.25
N PRO A 96 2.97 -11.10 12.72
CA PRO A 96 4.16 -11.64 13.40
C PRO A 96 5.49 -11.47 12.63
N GLU A 97 5.42 -11.46 11.29
CA GLU A 97 6.60 -11.32 10.42
C GLU A 97 7.09 -9.86 10.27
N PHE A 98 6.35 -8.90 10.84
CA PHE A 98 6.61 -7.47 10.75
C PHE A 98 7.56 -6.97 11.86
N THR A 99 8.70 -7.64 11.96
CA THR A 99 9.78 -7.24 12.86
C THR A 99 10.32 -5.85 12.50
N PRO A 100 11.04 -5.16 13.40
CA PRO A 100 11.70 -3.89 13.09
C PRO A 100 12.60 -3.96 11.84
N GLU A 101 13.28 -5.09 11.62
CA GLU A 101 14.11 -5.33 10.43
C GLU A 101 13.26 -5.43 9.16
N THR A 102 12.16 -6.18 9.19
CA THR A 102 11.21 -6.29 8.06
C THR A 102 10.62 -4.93 7.72
N LYS A 103 10.21 -4.17 8.73
CA LYS A 103 9.66 -2.82 8.56
C LYS A 103 10.67 -1.87 7.94
N ARG A 104 11.93 -1.86 8.44
CA ARG A 104 13.03 -1.08 7.84
C ARG A 104 13.22 -1.45 6.37
N PHE A 105 13.31 -2.75 6.08
CA PHE A 105 13.52 -3.26 4.72
C PHE A 105 12.40 -2.80 3.77
N LEU A 106 11.15 -3.03 4.15
CA LEU A 106 9.98 -2.66 3.35
C LEU A 106 9.85 -1.15 3.17
N SER A 107 10.09 -0.31 4.21
CA SER A 107 10.04 1.15 4.08
C SER A 107 11.04 1.70 3.06
N ARG A 108 12.20 1.06 2.90
CA ARG A 108 13.20 1.46 1.89
C ARG A 108 12.74 1.12 0.47
N MET A 109 12.07 -0.02 0.29
CA MET A 109 11.60 -0.50 -1.01
C MET A 109 10.28 0.14 -1.45
N LEU A 110 9.39 0.42 -0.50
CA LEU A 110 8.01 0.89 -0.73
C LEU A 110 7.84 2.39 -0.51
N ASN A 111 8.94 3.16 -0.45
CA ASN A 111 8.86 4.60 -0.33
C ASN A 111 8.06 5.19 -1.51
N LEU A 112 7.03 5.98 -1.17
CA LEU A 112 6.17 6.64 -2.16
C LEU A 112 6.92 7.70 -2.97
N ASP A 113 7.92 8.35 -2.39
CA ASP A 113 8.80 9.26 -3.13
C ASP A 113 9.81 8.44 -3.94
N PRO A 114 9.72 8.43 -5.28
CA PRO A 114 10.62 7.63 -6.11
C PRO A 114 12.10 8.00 -5.95
N ALA A 115 12.40 9.26 -5.60
CA ALA A 115 13.77 9.72 -5.40
C ALA A 115 14.37 9.25 -4.07
N GLN A 116 13.53 8.87 -3.10
CA GLN A 116 13.93 8.35 -1.79
C GLN A 116 13.85 6.82 -1.70
N ARG A 117 13.38 6.16 -2.76
CA ARG A 117 13.32 4.70 -2.84
C ARG A 117 14.73 4.13 -3.00
N ALA A 118 15.07 3.13 -2.18
CA ALA A 118 16.37 2.48 -2.28
C ALA A 118 16.53 1.79 -3.64
N THR A 119 17.77 1.74 -4.14
CA THR A 119 18.07 1.02 -5.38
C THR A 119 17.99 -0.49 -5.16
N ILE A 120 17.80 -1.26 -6.23
CA ILE A 120 17.83 -2.73 -6.13
C ILE A 120 19.17 -3.22 -5.56
N ALA A 121 20.30 -2.59 -5.90
CA ALA A 121 21.59 -2.95 -5.34
C ALA A 121 21.61 -2.79 -3.81
N ASP A 122 21.14 -1.64 -3.30
CA ASP A 122 21.10 -1.39 -1.85
C ASP A 122 20.09 -2.28 -1.11
N ILE A 123 19.05 -2.76 -1.80
CA ILE A 123 18.06 -3.71 -1.27
C ILE A 123 18.67 -5.11 -1.20
N LEU A 124 19.41 -5.56 -2.22
CA LEU A 124 20.06 -6.88 -2.24
C LEU A 124 21.19 -7.01 -1.21
N GLU A 125 21.78 -5.89 -0.80
CA GLU A 125 22.80 -5.85 0.27
C GLU A 125 22.20 -5.70 1.69
N ASP A 126 20.88 -5.57 1.83
CA ASP A 126 20.24 -5.36 3.13
C ASP A 126 20.44 -6.59 4.06
N PRO A 127 20.75 -6.39 5.36
CA PRO A 127 20.89 -7.49 6.32
C PRO A 127 19.66 -8.37 6.49
N TRP A 128 18.47 -7.92 6.08
CA TRP A 128 17.22 -8.70 6.16
C TRP A 128 17.28 -10.04 5.42
N TRP A 129 18.12 -10.17 4.39
CA TRP A 129 18.29 -11.43 3.65
C TRP A 129 19.09 -12.52 4.38
N LYS A 130 19.69 -12.22 5.54
CA LYS A 130 20.59 -13.12 6.28
C LYS A 130 19.88 -13.80 7.44
#